data_AF-A0A5K0XG35-F1
#
_entry.id   AF-A0A5K0XG35-F1
#
_cell.length_a   1.000
_cell.length_b   1.000
_cell.length_c   1.000
_cell.angle_alpha   90.00
_cell.angle_beta   90.00
_cell.angle_gamma   90.00
#
_symmetry.space_group_name_H-M   'P 1'
#
loop_
_entity.id
_entity.type
_entity.pdbx_description
1 polymer ?
#
loop_
_entity_poly.entity_id
_entity_poly.type
_entity_poly.pdbx_seq_one_letter_code
_entity_poly.pdbx_strand_id
1 'polypeptide(L)'
;LDIGKYPELVQEYVLQKLVKDFPEKYKEVVRKSDLASTTLAPLMFRWPWNLFSGQVSKGNVTVAGDAMHPMTPDIAQGGCSALEDAVVLARNLGEALQKDGKIEFDKNAIEEGLKKYVKERRLRTAGLITGAFLSGWIQGNPV
;
A
#
# COMPACT_ATOMS: atom_id res chain seq x y z
N LEU A 1 14.68 -22.55 9.26
CA LEU A 1 14.23 -21.91 10.51
C LEU A 1 13.54 -20.61 10.12
N ASP A 2 12.29 -20.44 10.53
CA ASP A 2 11.55 -19.19 10.33
C ASP A 2 12.10 -18.14 11.31
N ILE A 3 13.21 -17.51 10.92
CA ILE A 3 13.93 -16.54 11.75
C ILE A 3 13.04 -15.37 12.15
N GLY A 4 11.98 -15.07 11.39
CA GLY A 4 11.05 -13.97 11.68
C GLY A 4 10.25 -14.15 12.97
N LYS A 5 10.20 -15.36 13.53
CA LYS A 5 9.53 -15.64 14.81
C LYS A 5 10.37 -15.33 16.04
N TYR A 6 11.68 -15.12 15.88
CA TYR A 6 12.62 -14.93 16.97
C TYR A 6 13.38 -13.62 16.76
N PRO A 7 12.98 -12.52 17.43
CA PRO A 7 13.60 -11.22 17.24
C PRO A 7 15.12 -11.21 17.44
N GLU A 8 15.67 -12.05 18.33
CA GLU A 8 17.12 -12.14 18.51
C GLU A 8 17.81 -12.66 17.24
N LEU A 9 17.21 -13.65 16.58
CA LEU A 9 17.73 -14.22 15.33
C LEU A 9 17.62 -13.23 14.17
N VAL A 10 16.56 -12.40 14.14
CA VAL A 10 16.43 -11.31 13.16
C VAL A 10 17.54 -10.28 13.36
N GLN A 11 17.77 -9.84 14.60
CA GLN A 11 18.82 -8.88 14.91
C GLN A 11 20.21 -9.42 14.57
N GLU A 12 20.49 -10.68 14.92
CA GLU A 12 21.74 -11.37 14.58
C GLU A 12 21.93 -11.46 13.05
N TYR A 13 20.88 -11.85 12.33
CA TYR A 13 20.90 -11.92 10.87
C TYR A 13 21.23 -10.56 10.24
N VAL A 14 20.58 -9.48 10.70
CA VAL A 14 20.87 -8.12 10.20
C VAL A 14 22.33 -7.76 10.44
N LEU A 15 22.84 -7.96 11.67
CA LEU A 15 24.22 -7.62 12.04
C LEU A 15 25.28 -8.41 11.28
N GLN A 16 25.05 -9.72 11.08
CA GLN A 16 26.04 -10.61 10.49
C GLN A 16 25.98 -10.67 8.96
N LYS A 17 24.82 -10.40 8.36
CA LYS A 17 24.60 -10.53 6.91
C LYS A 17 24.35 -9.21 6.20
N LEU A 18 23.44 -8.37 6.72
CA LEU A 18 22.98 -7.18 5.99
C LEU A 18 23.89 -5.97 6.21
N VAL A 19 24.35 -5.75 7.44
CA VAL A 19 25.17 -4.57 7.81
C VAL A 19 26.59 -4.94 8.23
N LYS A 20 27.08 -6.12 7.86
CA LYS A 20 28.40 -6.63 8.25
C LYS A 20 29.53 -5.64 7.92
N ASP A 21 29.47 -5.05 6.73
CA ASP A 21 30.52 -4.16 6.21
C ASP A 21 30.21 -2.67 6.47
N PHE A 22 29.14 -2.38 7.20
CA PHE A 22 28.76 -1.00 7.51
C PHE A 22 29.60 -0.45 8.69
N PRO A 23 29.80 0.88 8.76
CA PRO A 23 30.43 1.51 9.91
C PRO A 23 29.76 1.17 11.25
N GLU A 24 30.53 1.12 12.33
CA GLU A 24 30.07 0.64 13.65
C GLU A 24 28.87 1.41 14.18
N LYS A 25 28.76 2.71 13.86
CA LYS A 25 27.61 3.56 14.23
C LYS A 25 26.27 2.99 13.75
N TYR A 26 26.21 2.32 12.59
CA TYR A 26 24.97 1.72 12.08
C TYR A 26 24.66 0.39 12.78
N LYS A 27 25.70 -0.40 13.09
CA LYS A 27 25.56 -1.64 13.87
C LYS A 27 25.06 -1.35 15.29
N GLU A 28 25.52 -0.26 15.89
CA GLU A 28 25.05 0.19 17.21
C GLU A 28 23.55 0.51 17.22
N VAL A 29 23.03 1.16 16.17
CA VAL A 29 21.60 1.40 16.02
C VAL A 29 20.82 0.08 16.02
N VAL A 30 21.27 -0.91 15.23
CA VAL A 30 20.63 -2.24 15.17
C VAL A 30 20.64 -2.94 16.54
N ARG A 31 21.75 -2.86 17.29
CA ARG A 31 21.87 -3.45 18.63
C ARG A 31 20.96 -2.77 19.68
N LYS A 32 20.69 -1.48 19.51
CA LYS A 32 19.83 -0.70 20.41
C LYS A 32 18.33 -0.77 20.06
N SER A 33 17.98 -1.34 18.91
CA SER A 33 16.58 -1.57 18.53
C SER A 33 15.87 -2.46 19.54
N ASP A 34 14.63 -2.11 19.88
CA ASP A 34 13.79 -2.91 20.77
C ASP A 34 13.36 -4.22 20.09
N LEU A 35 13.78 -5.34 20.66
CA LEU A 35 13.46 -6.68 20.18
C LEU A 35 11.95 -6.96 20.22
N ALA A 36 11.21 -6.39 21.18
CA ALA A 36 9.76 -6.59 21.26
C ALA A 36 9.01 -5.98 20.07
N SER A 37 9.59 -4.96 19.43
CA SER A 37 9.03 -4.28 18.25
C SER A 37 9.63 -4.77 16.92
N THR A 38 10.63 -5.66 16.97
CA THR A 38 11.36 -6.11 15.79
C THR A 38 10.57 -7.16 15.04
N THR A 39 10.22 -6.86 13.79
CA THR A 39 9.49 -7.78 12.91
C THR A 39 10.25 -7.97 11.60
N LEU A 40 10.28 -9.20 11.10
CA LEU A 40 10.74 -9.50 9.75
C LEU A 40 9.52 -9.85 8.88
N ALA A 41 9.16 -8.94 7.96
CA ALA A 41 8.08 -9.15 7.02
C ALA A 41 8.64 -9.15 5.58
N PRO A 42 8.31 -10.16 4.76
CA PRO A 42 8.71 -10.16 3.35
C PRO A 42 8.00 -9.02 2.61
N LEU A 43 8.75 -8.29 1.78
CA LEU A 43 8.16 -7.31 0.87
C LEU A 43 7.47 -8.07 -0.26
N MET A 44 6.15 -7.94 -0.33
CA MET A 44 5.33 -8.57 -1.35
C MET A 44 4.96 -7.52 -2.41
N PHE A 45 5.43 -7.72 -3.64
CA PHE A 45 5.10 -6.82 -4.74
C PHE A 45 3.87 -7.31 -5.51
N ARG A 46 2.90 -6.40 -5.72
CA ARG A 46 1.78 -6.63 -6.63
C ARG A 46 2.00 -5.78 -7.87
N TRP A 47 2.07 -6.45 -9.03
CA TRP A 47 2.27 -5.77 -10.29
C TRP A 47 1.17 -4.74 -10.60
N PRO A 48 1.52 -3.54 -11.12
CA PRO A 48 0.55 -2.52 -11.52
C PRO A 48 -0.48 -3.00 -12.54
N TRP A 49 -0.12 -3.97 -13.39
CA TRP A 49 -1.01 -4.57 -14.40
C TRP A 49 -2.28 -5.14 -13.78
N ASN A 50 -2.20 -5.65 -12.55
CA ASN A 50 -3.34 -6.20 -11.81
C ASN A 50 -4.40 -5.14 -11.46
N LEU A 51 -4.04 -3.86 -11.41
CA LEU A 51 -5.03 -2.78 -11.25
C LEU A 51 -5.77 -2.46 -12.54
N PHE A 52 -5.11 -2.66 -13.69
CA PHE A 52 -5.73 -2.44 -15.00
C PHE A 52 -6.68 -3.58 -15.36
N SER A 53 -6.26 -4.83 -15.15
CA SER A 53 -7.05 -6.03 -15.47
C SER A 53 -7.93 -6.54 -14.32
N GLY A 54 -7.61 -6.18 -13.07
CA GLY A 54 -8.30 -6.69 -11.89
C GLY A 54 -9.64 -6.01 -11.62
N GLN A 55 -10.61 -6.81 -11.19
CA GLN A 55 -11.91 -6.31 -10.78
C GLN A 55 -11.84 -5.75 -9.35
N VAL A 56 -11.78 -4.43 -9.23
CA VAL A 56 -11.70 -3.71 -7.93
C VAL A 56 -13.06 -3.19 -7.43
N SER A 57 -14.11 -3.31 -8.26
CA SER A 57 -15.49 -3.03 -7.89
C SER A 57 -16.45 -4.04 -8.53
N LYS A 58 -17.52 -4.38 -7.81
CA LYS A 58 -18.61 -5.25 -8.30
C LYS A 58 -19.92 -4.86 -7.65
N GLY A 59 -20.90 -4.41 -8.45
CA GLY A 59 -22.14 -3.85 -7.92
C GLY A 59 -21.85 -2.70 -6.97
N ASN A 60 -22.43 -2.76 -5.77
CA ASN A 60 -22.30 -1.72 -4.75
C ASN A 60 -21.12 -1.94 -3.78
N VAL A 61 -20.11 -2.69 -4.21
CA VAL A 61 -18.91 -2.99 -3.40
C VAL A 61 -17.66 -2.58 -4.19
N THR A 62 -16.74 -1.90 -3.51
CA THR A 62 -15.41 -1.55 -4.02
C THR A 62 -14.36 -1.77 -2.95
N VAL A 63 -13.10 -1.90 -3.36
CA VAL A 63 -11.93 -1.86 -2.47
C VAL A 63 -11.21 -0.51 -2.54
N ALA A 64 -10.46 -0.18 -1.50
CA ALA A 64 -9.64 1.04 -1.37
C ALA A 64 -8.36 0.72 -0.57
N GLY A 65 -7.38 1.64 -0.57
CA GLY A 65 -6.12 1.49 0.15
C GLY A 65 -5.32 0.27 -0.29
N ASP A 66 -4.63 -0.38 0.63
CA ASP A 66 -3.79 -1.57 0.36
C ASP A 66 -4.57 -2.76 -0.24
N ALA A 67 -5.89 -2.82 -0.05
CA ALA A 67 -6.71 -3.83 -0.73
C ALA A 67 -6.75 -3.59 -2.25
N MET A 68 -6.82 -2.32 -2.66
CA MET A 68 -6.85 -1.90 -4.06
C MET A 68 -5.45 -1.78 -4.67
N HIS A 69 -4.52 -1.12 -3.97
CA HIS A 69 -3.22 -0.71 -4.49
C HIS A 69 -2.07 -0.95 -3.51
N PRO A 70 -1.83 -2.21 -3.07
CA PRO A 70 -0.70 -2.49 -2.21
C PRO A 70 0.59 -2.10 -2.94
N MET A 71 1.42 -1.33 -2.27
CA MET A 71 2.67 -0.81 -2.81
C MET A 71 3.82 -1.07 -1.87
N THR A 72 5.02 -1.13 -2.43
CA THR A 72 6.23 -1.24 -1.62
C THR A 72 6.44 0.06 -0.84
N PRO A 73 7.05 0.01 0.35
CA PRO A 73 7.14 1.17 1.23
C PRO A 73 8.17 2.23 0.76
N ASP A 74 8.89 2.00 -0.34
CA ASP A 74 10.08 2.75 -0.78
C ASP A 74 9.87 4.24 -1.04
N ILE A 75 8.62 4.67 -1.25
CA ILE A 75 8.25 6.09 -1.42
C ILE A 75 7.30 6.59 -0.32
N ALA A 76 6.93 5.73 0.64
CA ALA A 76 6.03 6.03 1.75
C ALA A 76 4.67 6.65 1.34
N GLN A 77 4.14 6.31 0.15
CA GLN A 77 2.89 6.89 -0.37
C GLN A 77 1.64 6.04 -0.15
N GLY A 78 1.74 4.83 0.41
CA GLY A 78 0.60 3.92 0.57
C GLY A 78 -0.54 4.53 1.39
N GLY A 79 -0.21 5.02 2.58
CA GLY A 79 -1.17 5.69 3.47
C GLY A 79 -1.75 6.96 2.87
N CYS A 80 -0.93 7.82 2.26
CA CYS A 80 -1.40 9.03 1.59
C CYS A 80 -2.38 8.70 0.44
N SER A 81 -2.07 7.70 -0.36
CA SER A 81 -2.94 7.22 -1.44
C SER A 81 -4.27 6.67 -0.91
N ALA A 82 -4.28 6.00 0.25
CA ALA A 82 -5.50 5.55 0.90
C ALA A 82 -6.37 6.73 1.41
N LEU A 83 -5.76 7.83 1.86
CA LEU A 83 -6.50 9.05 2.20
C LEU A 83 -7.08 9.74 0.96
N GLU A 84 -6.31 9.79 -0.14
CA GLU A 84 -6.82 10.24 -1.45
C GLU A 84 -8.04 9.41 -1.87
N ASP A 85 -8.00 8.08 -1.70
CA ASP A 85 -9.14 7.21 -2.00
C ASP A 85 -10.37 7.58 -1.18
N ALA A 86 -10.23 7.81 0.13
CA ALA A 86 -11.35 8.15 1.00
C ALA A 86 -12.06 9.43 0.54
N VAL A 87 -11.31 10.46 0.18
CA VAL A 87 -11.85 11.73 -0.31
C VAL A 87 -12.55 11.55 -1.66
N VAL A 88 -11.91 10.85 -2.61
CA VAL A 88 -12.47 10.63 -3.95
C VAL A 88 -13.70 9.73 -3.89
N LEU A 89 -13.68 8.69 -3.05
CA LEU A 89 -14.82 7.81 -2.83
C LEU A 89 -16.00 8.58 -2.22
N ALA A 90 -15.77 9.36 -1.16
CA ALA A 90 -16.81 10.14 -0.52
C ALA A 90 -17.44 11.17 -1.48
N ARG A 91 -16.63 11.84 -2.30
CA ARG A 91 -17.14 12.77 -3.33
C ARG A 91 -18.02 12.06 -4.35
N ASN A 92 -17.52 10.98 -4.97
CA ASN A 92 -18.27 10.26 -6.00
C ASN A 92 -19.55 9.62 -5.47
N LEU A 93 -19.54 9.09 -4.23
CA LEU A 93 -20.75 8.59 -3.58
C LEU A 93 -21.71 9.71 -3.18
N GLY A 94 -21.20 10.83 -2.67
CA GLY A 94 -22.02 12.00 -2.33
C GLY A 94 -22.79 12.52 -3.54
N GLU A 95 -22.11 12.65 -4.69
CA GLU A 95 -22.74 13.03 -5.95
C GLU A 95 -23.77 12.00 -6.44
N ALA A 96 -23.49 10.70 -6.26
CA ALA A 96 -24.42 9.64 -6.64
C ALA A 96 -25.68 9.57 -5.77
N LEU A 97 -25.55 9.88 -4.48
CA LEU A 97 -26.65 9.83 -3.51
C LEU A 97 -27.48 11.11 -3.47
N GLN A 98 -26.91 12.24 -3.92
CA GLN A 98 -27.59 13.53 -3.87
C GLN A 98 -28.42 13.75 -5.15
N LYS A 99 -29.74 13.78 -4.98
CA LYS A 99 -30.69 14.05 -6.07
C LYS A 99 -31.76 15.03 -5.59
N ASP A 100 -31.91 16.15 -6.31
CA ASP A 100 -32.87 17.22 -6.01
C ASP A 100 -32.82 17.71 -4.55
N GLY A 101 -31.61 17.80 -3.98
CA GLY A 101 -31.39 18.25 -2.60
C GLY A 101 -31.74 17.22 -1.52
N LYS A 102 -32.08 15.98 -1.90
CA LYS A 102 -32.35 14.86 -0.99
C LYS A 102 -31.30 13.77 -1.15
N ILE A 103 -31.11 13.00 -0.09
CA ILE A 103 -30.30 11.77 -0.12
C ILE A 103 -31.21 10.63 -0.55
N GLU A 104 -30.91 10.01 -1.69
CA GLU A 104 -31.62 8.85 -2.22
C GLU A 104 -30.65 7.67 -2.38
N PHE A 105 -31.01 6.51 -1.84
CA PHE A 105 -30.19 5.29 -1.91
C PHE A 105 -30.60 4.42 -3.09
N ASP A 106 -30.36 4.92 -4.30
CA ASP A 106 -30.52 4.12 -5.52
C ASP A 106 -29.31 3.23 -5.75
N LYS A 107 -29.55 1.93 -5.96
CA LYS A 107 -28.46 0.96 -6.12
C LYS A 107 -27.65 1.20 -7.38
N ASN A 108 -28.30 1.58 -8.48
CA ASN A 108 -27.60 1.79 -9.75
C ASN A 108 -26.74 3.06 -9.69
N ALA A 109 -27.25 4.13 -9.07
CA ALA A 109 -26.49 5.34 -8.83
C ALA A 109 -25.25 5.07 -7.96
N ILE A 110 -25.39 4.31 -6.87
CA ILE A 110 -24.25 3.92 -6.02
C ILE A 110 -23.21 3.15 -6.83
N GLU A 111 -23.62 2.13 -7.60
CA GLU A 111 -22.70 1.37 -8.45
C GLU A 111 -21.97 2.28 -9.45
N GLU A 112 -22.66 3.24 -10.06
CA GLU A 112 -22.05 4.21 -10.98
C GLU A 112 -21.03 5.12 -10.26
N GLY A 113 -21.36 5.61 -9.06
CA GLY A 113 -20.44 6.39 -8.23
C GLY A 113 -19.18 5.62 -7.87
N LEU A 114 -19.30 4.35 -7.49
CA LEU A 114 -18.16 3.48 -7.21
C LEU A 114 -17.30 3.25 -8.47
N LYS A 115 -17.92 3.06 -9.65
CA LYS A 115 -17.19 2.95 -10.92
C LYS A 115 -16.42 4.22 -11.25
N LYS A 116 -16.98 5.41 -11.00
CA LYS A 116 -16.31 6.70 -11.20
C LYS A 116 -15.11 6.85 -10.26
N TYR A 117 -15.29 6.53 -8.97
CA TYR A 117 -14.20 6.48 -8.00
C TYR A 117 -13.04 5.59 -8.48
N VAL A 118 -13.33 4.35 -8.85
CA VAL A 118 -12.32 3.40 -9.32
C VAL A 118 -11.59 3.92 -10.56
N LYS A 119 -12.34 4.47 -11.52
CA LYS A 119 -11.78 5.00 -12.76
C LYS A 119 -10.82 6.15 -12.49
N GLU A 120 -11.16 7.06 -11.59
CA GLU A 120 -10.32 8.20 -11.22
C GLU A 120 -9.03 7.74 -10.52
N ARG A 121 -9.13 6.76 -9.61
CA ARG A 121 -7.99 6.30 -8.81
C ARG A 121 -7.00 5.42 -9.57
N ARG A 122 -7.47 4.60 -10.52
CA ARG A 122 -6.66 3.58 -11.21
C ARG A 122 -5.32 4.08 -11.76
N LEU A 123 -5.33 5.18 -12.52
CA LEU A 123 -4.10 5.70 -13.13
C LEU A 123 -3.12 6.24 -12.09
N ARG A 124 -3.64 6.97 -11.10
CA ARG A 124 -2.85 7.55 -10.02
C ARG A 124 -2.19 6.45 -9.18
N THR A 125 -2.94 5.43 -8.78
CA THR A 125 -2.42 4.33 -7.96
C THR A 125 -1.44 3.45 -8.73
N ALA A 126 -1.70 3.18 -10.02
CA ALA A 126 -0.75 2.44 -10.86
C ALA A 126 0.59 3.17 -11.02
N GLY A 127 0.56 4.50 -11.17
CA GLY A 127 1.75 5.34 -11.19
C GLY A 127 2.55 5.26 -9.89
N LEU A 128 1.87 5.31 -8.74
CA LEU A 128 2.51 5.20 -7.42
C LEU A 128 3.18 3.84 -7.20
N ILE A 129 2.51 2.72 -7.55
CA ILE A 129 3.11 1.38 -7.43
C ILE A 129 4.36 1.26 -8.32
N THR A 130 4.29 1.81 -9.53
CA THR A 130 5.43 1.80 -10.47
C THR A 130 6.59 2.62 -9.92
N GLY A 131 6.32 3.82 -9.39
CA GLY A 131 7.32 4.67 -8.76
C GLY A 131 7.96 4.02 -7.52
N ALA A 132 7.14 3.37 -6.68
CA ALA A 132 7.62 2.64 -5.51
C ALA A 132 8.58 1.51 -5.90
N PHE A 133 8.21 0.71 -6.91
CA PHE A 133 9.06 -0.35 -7.43
C PHE A 133 10.40 0.16 -7.98
N LEU A 134 10.38 1.20 -8.82
CA LEU A 134 11.60 1.79 -9.38
C LEU A 134 12.50 2.37 -8.28
N SER A 135 11.90 2.99 -7.25
CA SER A 135 12.63 3.49 -6.09
C SER A 135 13.32 2.36 -5.33
N GLY A 136 12.63 1.25 -5.06
CA GLY A 136 13.20 0.06 -4.42
C GLY A 136 14.37 -0.53 -5.22
N TRP A 137 14.24 -0.59 -6.54
CA TRP A 137 15.31 -1.06 -7.42
C TRP A 137 16.57 -0.18 -7.35
N ILE A 138 16.41 1.16 -7.36
CA ILE A 138 17.52 2.11 -7.23
C ILE A 138 18.19 2.02 -5.85
N GLN A 139 17.41 1.79 -4.79
CA GLN A 139 17.90 1.66 -3.43
C GLN A 139 18.62 0.33 -3.15
N GLY A 140 18.68 -0.58 -4.13
CA GLY A 140 19.31 -1.89 -3.97
C GLY A 140 18.43 -2.92 -3.24
N ASN A 141 17.12 -2.67 -3.17
CA ASN A 141 16.10 -3.56 -2.63
C ASN A 141 15.19 -4.09 -3.77
N PRO A 142 15.70 -4.89 -4.72
CA PRO A 142 14.84 -5.51 -5.73
C PRO A 142 13.86 -6.47 -5.04
N VAL A 143 12.56 -6.28 -5.30
CA VAL A 143 11.47 -7.14 -4.82
C VAL A 143 11.24 -8.31 -5.76
#